data_AF-A0A644ZVA1-F1
#
_entry.id   AF-A0A644ZVA1-F1
#
_cell.length_a   1.000
_cell.length_b   1.000
_cell.length_c   1.000
_cell.angle_alpha   90.00
_cell.angle_beta   90.00
_cell.angle_gamma   90.00
#
_symmetry.space_group_name_H-M   'P 1'
#
loop_
_entity.id
_entity.type
_entity.pdbx_description
1 polymer ?
#
loop_
_entity_poly.entity_id
_entity_poly.type
_entity_poly.pdbx_seq_one_letter_code
_entity_poly.pdbx_strand_id
1 'polypeptide(L)'
;MRLVTQKGVIDNVAVLGPERGEVQCELSLSDCRTLGITAPVNLSGDLTGAGDVVVIGPAGILDAKGCVIVAKAHIHLPPKEAAARGLENDRHVGVKIKSARPVTLEDVVIRVGDNFAPAMHIDFDEANACGYGEGMSVEIVV
;
A
#
# COMPACT_ATOMS: atom_id res chain seq x y z
N MET A 1 -4.52 0.24 16.86
CA MET A 1 -4.89 1.67 16.86
C MET A 1 -6.33 1.82 16.39
N ARG A 2 -6.97 2.95 16.67
CA ARG A 2 -8.29 3.29 16.13
C ARG A 2 -8.17 4.53 15.24
N LEU A 3 -8.80 4.50 14.08
CA LEU A 3 -8.94 5.63 13.16
C LEU A 3 -10.36 6.16 13.24
N VAL A 4 -10.51 7.47 13.35
CA VAL A 4 -11.81 8.14 13.52
C VAL A 4 -11.93 9.32 12.58
N THR A 5 -13.11 9.47 11.99
CA THR A 5 -13.57 10.67 11.30
C THR A 5 -14.98 11.03 11.75
N GLN A 6 -15.57 12.06 11.17
CA GLN A 6 -16.99 12.37 11.39
C GLN A 6 -17.93 11.30 10.84
N LYS A 7 -17.53 10.55 9.81
CA LYS A 7 -18.38 9.56 9.14
C LYS A 7 -18.28 8.18 9.78
N GLY A 8 -17.10 7.78 10.23
CA GLY A 8 -16.88 6.39 10.62
C GLY A 8 -15.66 6.18 11.50
N VAL A 9 -15.52 4.93 11.92
CA VAL A 9 -14.44 4.44 12.77
C VAL A 9 -13.93 3.12 12.21
N ILE A 10 -12.62 2.94 12.22
CA ILE A 10 -11.98 1.64 11.98
C ILE A 10 -11.13 1.29 13.21
N ASP A 11 -11.40 0.13 13.80
CA ASP A 11 -10.72 -0.41 14.96
C ASP A 11 -9.60 -1.38 14.58
N ASN A 12 -8.72 -1.68 15.55
CA ASN A 12 -7.66 -2.69 15.42
C ASN A 12 -6.69 -2.47 14.24
N VAL A 13 -6.49 -1.20 13.86
CA VAL A 13 -5.52 -0.85 12.82
C VAL A 13 -4.11 -1.13 13.30
N ALA A 14 -3.34 -1.89 12.49
CA ALA A 14 -1.97 -2.25 12.78
C ALA A 14 -1.04 -1.03 12.75
N VAL A 15 0.02 -1.07 13.54
CA VAL A 15 1.10 -0.07 13.51
C VAL A 15 2.36 -0.77 13.01
N LEU A 16 2.94 -0.26 11.92
CA LEU A 16 4.16 -0.81 11.33
C LEU A 16 5.37 -0.02 11.80
N GLY A 17 6.36 -0.73 12.34
CA GLY A 17 7.64 -0.16 12.75
C GLY A 17 8.71 -0.25 11.66
N PRO A 18 9.89 0.36 11.90
CA PRO A 18 10.19 1.27 13.01
C PRO A 18 9.46 2.62 12.84
N GLU A 19 9.61 3.52 13.83
CA GLU A 19 9.15 4.89 13.69
C GLU A 19 9.76 5.60 12.47
N ARG A 20 9.03 6.57 11.92
CA ARG A 20 9.43 7.34 10.73
C ARG A 20 9.29 8.83 11.02
N GLY A 21 9.88 9.66 10.16
CA GLY A 21 9.86 11.11 10.31
C GLY A 21 8.45 11.72 10.14
N GLU A 22 7.57 11.05 9.43
CA GLU A 22 6.20 11.49 9.17
C GLU A 22 5.19 10.39 9.51
N VAL A 23 4.01 10.79 9.96
CA VAL A 23 2.88 9.87 10.14
C VAL A 23 2.26 9.56 8.78
N GLN A 24 2.09 8.28 8.48
CA GLN A 24 1.41 7.84 7.26
C GLN A 24 0.42 6.73 7.61
N CYS A 25 -0.78 6.84 7.04
CA CYS A 25 -1.85 5.86 7.13
C CYS A 25 -2.16 5.35 5.72
N GLU A 26 -1.90 4.07 5.48
CA GLU A 26 -2.19 3.39 4.23
C GLU A 26 -3.53 2.65 4.37
N LEU A 27 -4.51 3.03 3.56
CA LEU A 27 -5.88 2.49 3.59
C LEU A 27 -6.28 1.94 2.22
N SER A 28 -7.24 1.02 2.19
CA SER A 28 -7.91 0.67 0.92
C SER A 28 -8.94 1.74 0.53
N LEU A 29 -9.41 1.74 -0.72
CA LEU A 29 -10.52 2.61 -1.12
C LEU A 29 -11.81 2.29 -0.36
N SER A 30 -12.04 1.02 -0.02
CA SER A 30 -13.16 0.60 0.83
C SER A 30 -13.07 1.17 2.25
N ASP A 31 -11.87 1.21 2.85
CA ASP A 31 -11.65 1.85 4.15
C ASP A 31 -11.90 3.36 4.08
N CYS A 32 -11.37 4.02 3.04
CA CYS A 32 -11.64 5.44 2.78
C CYS A 32 -13.14 5.74 2.66
N ARG A 33 -13.91 4.88 1.97
CA ARG A 33 -15.38 5.02 1.90
C ARG A 33 -16.03 4.89 3.27
N THR A 34 -15.59 3.96 4.11
CA THR A 34 -16.08 3.75 5.48
C THR A 34 -15.83 4.98 6.34
N LEU A 35 -14.62 5.54 6.26
CA LEU A 35 -14.22 6.74 7.00
C LEU A 35 -14.67 8.05 6.33
N GLY A 36 -15.18 8.03 5.10
CA GLY A 36 -15.56 9.26 4.39
C GLY A 36 -14.39 10.15 4.05
N ILE A 37 -13.21 9.56 3.85
CA ILE A 37 -11.98 10.25 3.47
C ILE A 37 -11.83 10.15 1.96
N THR A 38 -11.47 11.26 1.32
CA THR A 38 -10.92 11.24 -0.04
C THR A 38 -9.41 11.24 0.08
N ALA A 39 -8.75 10.24 -0.47
CA ALA A 39 -7.30 10.10 -0.42
C ALA A 39 -6.75 9.68 -1.81
N PRO A 40 -5.52 10.09 -2.16
CA PRO A 40 -4.90 9.77 -3.45
C PRO A 40 -4.31 8.35 -3.44
N VAL A 41 -4.16 7.76 -4.62
CA VAL A 41 -3.44 6.48 -4.80
C VAL A 41 -1.96 6.79 -5.01
N ASN A 42 -1.15 6.63 -3.96
CA ASN A 42 0.25 7.06 -3.93
C ASN A 42 1.19 5.95 -3.46
N LEU A 43 2.48 6.10 -3.76
CA LEU A 43 3.53 5.28 -3.16
C LEU A 43 3.83 5.74 -1.74
N SER A 44 4.26 4.81 -0.89
CA SER A 44 4.67 5.12 0.48
C SER A 44 5.80 6.16 0.48
N GLY A 45 5.60 7.26 1.21
CA GLY A 45 6.45 8.45 1.23
C GLY A 45 5.92 9.66 0.44
N ASP A 46 4.99 9.47 -0.50
CA ASP A 46 4.33 10.57 -1.21
C ASP A 46 2.98 10.91 -0.57
N LEU A 47 2.98 11.94 0.26
CA LEU A 47 1.79 12.46 0.95
C LEU A 47 1.11 13.61 0.20
N THR A 48 1.45 13.82 -1.07
CA THR A 48 0.85 14.89 -1.87
C THR A 48 -0.65 14.67 -2.03
N GLY A 49 -1.44 15.61 -1.50
CA GLY A 49 -2.91 15.52 -1.53
C GLY A 49 -3.51 14.50 -0.54
N ALA A 50 -2.71 13.99 0.39
CA ALA A 50 -3.15 13.02 1.39
C ALA A 50 -4.28 13.57 2.28
N GLY A 51 -5.15 12.67 2.73
CA GLY A 51 -6.28 12.98 3.60
C GLY A 51 -5.93 13.08 5.08
N ASP A 52 -6.90 13.46 5.88
CA ASP A 52 -6.79 13.62 7.33
C ASP A 52 -7.51 12.48 8.07
N VAL A 53 -7.00 12.12 9.25
CA VAL A 53 -7.70 11.21 10.16
C VAL A 53 -7.30 11.47 11.62
N VAL A 54 -8.20 11.20 12.56
CA VAL A 54 -7.85 11.19 13.97
C VAL A 54 -7.38 9.80 14.36
N VAL A 55 -6.16 9.70 14.88
CA VAL A 55 -5.59 8.45 15.39
C VAL A 55 -5.74 8.41 16.91
N ILE A 56 -6.39 7.37 17.41
CA ILE A 56 -6.56 7.15 18.85
C ILE A 56 -5.74 5.92 19.26
N GLY A 57 -4.80 6.17 20.17
CA GLY A 57 -3.99 5.16 20.83
C GLY A 57 -4.30 5.04 22.32
N PRO A 58 -3.68 4.07 23.01
CA PRO A 58 -3.95 3.82 24.43
C PRO A 58 -3.52 4.98 25.35
N ALA A 59 -2.58 5.83 24.90
CA ALA A 59 -2.01 6.92 25.68
C ALA A 59 -2.39 8.31 25.17
N GLY A 60 -3.22 8.43 24.12
CA GLY A 60 -3.55 9.74 23.58
C GLY A 60 -4.28 9.71 22.23
N ILE A 61 -4.56 10.91 21.76
CA ILE A 61 -5.26 11.20 20.51
C ILE A 61 -4.36 12.12 19.68
N LEU A 62 -4.24 11.84 18.39
CA LEU A 62 -3.52 12.64 17.43
C LEU A 62 -4.45 13.03 16.29
N ASP A 63 -4.63 14.33 16.04
CA ASP A 63 -5.27 14.83 14.82
C ASP A 63 -4.22 14.83 13.70
N ALA A 64 -4.16 13.74 12.93
CA ALA A 64 -3.13 13.51 11.93
C ALA A 64 -3.59 14.08 10.57
N LYS A 65 -3.02 15.22 10.20
CA LYS A 65 -3.30 15.93 8.95
C LYS A 65 -2.41 15.46 7.82
N GLY A 66 -2.93 15.40 6.60
CA GLY A 66 -2.18 15.10 5.38
C GLY A 66 -1.40 13.78 5.43
N CYS A 67 -1.99 12.74 6.04
CA CYS A 67 -1.29 11.49 6.32
C CYS A 67 -1.92 10.26 5.65
N VAL A 68 -3.15 10.37 5.13
CA VAL A 68 -3.89 9.22 4.59
C VAL A 68 -3.69 9.10 3.09
N ILE A 69 -3.20 7.95 2.64
CA ILE A 69 -3.12 7.57 1.22
C ILE A 69 -3.79 6.23 0.99
N VAL A 70 -4.22 5.99 -0.26
CA VAL A 70 -4.47 4.64 -0.76
C VAL A 70 -3.16 4.08 -1.30
N ALA A 71 -2.75 2.91 -0.82
CA ALA A 71 -1.46 2.34 -1.19
C ALA A 71 -1.46 1.92 -2.67
N LYS A 72 -0.55 2.50 -3.47
CA LYS A 72 -0.34 2.08 -4.86
C LYS A 72 0.41 0.76 -4.92
N ALA A 73 -0.05 -0.18 -5.75
CA ALA A 73 0.63 -1.46 -5.98
C ALA A 73 2.08 -1.28 -6.46
N HIS A 74 3.01 -2.01 -5.86
CA HIS A 74 4.42 -1.95 -6.20
C HIS A 74 5.16 -3.26 -5.89
N ILE A 75 6.33 -3.45 -6.51
CA ILE A 75 7.23 -4.57 -6.24
C ILE A 75 8.53 -4.04 -5.67
N HIS A 76 8.92 -4.54 -4.52
CA HIS A 76 10.25 -4.35 -3.94
C HIS A 76 11.24 -5.34 -4.54
N LEU A 77 12.40 -4.87 -4.99
CA LEU A 77 13.52 -5.71 -5.45
C LEU A 77 14.87 -5.20 -4.92
N PRO A 78 15.80 -6.09 -4.54
CA PRO A 78 17.21 -5.73 -4.42
C PRO A 78 17.82 -5.36 -5.78
N PRO A 79 18.86 -4.49 -5.85
CA PRO A 79 19.47 -4.08 -7.12
C PRO A 79 19.94 -5.24 -8.00
N LYS A 80 20.51 -6.29 -7.40
CA LYS A 80 20.96 -7.48 -8.12
C LYS A 80 19.82 -8.22 -8.83
N GLU A 81 18.68 -8.36 -8.17
CA GLU A 81 17.49 -9.02 -8.74
C GLU A 81 16.84 -8.17 -9.83
N ALA A 82 16.78 -6.85 -9.62
CA ALA A 82 16.28 -5.91 -10.63
C ALA A 82 17.14 -5.99 -11.90
N ALA A 83 18.47 -5.88 -11.77
CA ALA A 83 19.40 -5.99 -12.89
C ALA A 83 19.31 -7.34 -13.62
N ALA A 84 19.21 -8.46 -12.88
CA ALA A 84 19.07 -9.79 -13.46
C ALA A 84 17.79 -9.97 -14.30
N ARG A 85 16.75 -9.16 -14.02
CA ARG A 85 15.47 -9.15 -14.73
C ARG A 85 15.35 -8.02 -15.75
N GLY A 86 16.40 -7.20 -15.93
CA GLY A 86 16.36 -6.01 -16.76
C GLY A 86 15.35 -4.96 -16.28
N LEU A 87 15.09 -4.89 -14.97
CA LEU A 87 14.20 -3.94 -14.34
C LEU A 87 15.00 -2.84 -13.65
N GLU A 88 14.41 -1.65 -13.58
CA GLU A 88 15.02 -0.45 -13.00
C GLU A 88 14.05 0.18 -12.00
N ASN A 89 14.57 1.03 -11.11
CA ASN A 89 13.73 1.77 -10.17
C ASN A 89 12.74 2.67 -10.91
N ASP A 90 11.54 2.81 -10.35
CA ASP A 90 10.41 3.58 -10.90
C ASP A 90 9.91 3.09 -12.27
N ARG A 91 10.35 1.92 -12.73
CA ARG A 91 9.79 1.27 -13.91
C ARG A 91 8.36 0.82 -13.63
N HIS A 92 7.46 1.09 -14.57
CA HIS A 92 6.08 0.60 -14.53
C HIS A 92 5.97 -0.69 -15.33
N VAL A 93 5.30 -1.70 -14.77
CA VAL A 93 5.11 -3.03 -15.37
C VAL A 93 3.67 -3.52 -15.20
N GLY A 94 3.28 -4.48 -16.05
CA GLY A 94 2.10 -5.30 -15.80
C GLY A 94 2.46 -6.45 -14.85
N VAL A 95 1.53 -6.89 -14.02
CA VAL A 95 1.70 -8.05 -13.16
C VAL A 95 0.48 -8.95 -13.23
N LYS A 96 0.68 -10.16 -13.73
CA LYS A 96 -0.35 -11.19 -13.79
C LYS A 96 -0.35 -12.01 -12.50
N ILE A 97 -1.47 -11.93 -11.78
CA ILE A 97 -1.72 -12.70 -10.56
C ILE A 97 -2.43 -14.00 -10.94
N LYS A 98 -1.75 -15.14 -10.72
CA LYS A 98 -2.23 -16.47 -11.09
C LYS A 98 -3.00 -17.13 -9.94
N SER A 99 -4.22 -16.66 -9.73
CA SER A 99 -5.13 -17.17 -8.69
C SER A 99 -6.34 -17.87 -9.31
N ALA A 100 -7.30 -18.29 -8.47
CA ALA A 100 -8.62 -18.78 -8.92
C ALA A 100 -9.45 -17.67 -9.61
N ARG A 101 -9.10 -16.40 -9.40
CA ARG A 101 -9.70 -15.23 -10.04
C ARG A 101 -8.58 -14.40 -10.68
N PRO A 102 -8.02 -14.85 -11.80
CA PRO A 102 -6.80 -14.26 -12.36
C PRO A 102 -7.06 -12.82 -12.81
N VAL A 103 -6.13 -11.93 -12.46
CA VAL A 103 -6.17 -10.51 -12.83
C VAL A 103 -4.78 -10.10 -13.28
N THR A 104 -4.71 -9.19 -14.24
CA THR A 104 -3.49 -8.44 -14.54
C THR A 104 -3.65 -7.05 -13.98
N LEU A 105 -2.79 -6.67 -13.04
CA LEU A 105 -2.66 -5.28 -12.60
C LEU A 105 -1.69 -4.58 -13.55
N GLU A 106 -2.13 -3.48 -14.13
CA GLU A 106 -1.26 -2.59 -14.91
C GLU A 106 -0.68 -1.51 -13.99
N ASP A 107 0.33 -0.79 -14.48
CA ASP A 107 0.92 0.36 -13.77
C ASP A 107 1.54 0.03 -12.40
N VAL A 108 2.03 -1.19 -12.20
CA VAL A 108 2.71 -1.61 -10.97
C VAL A 108 4.15 -1.09 -10.99
N VAL A 109 4.54 -0.37 -9.94
CA VAL A 109 5.85 0.30 -9.87
C VAL A 109 6.92 -0.64 -9.31
N ILE A 110 8.07 -0.73 -9.96
CA ILE A 110 9.27 -1.38 -9.40
C ILE A 110 9.98 -0.40 -8.48
N ARG A 111 10.20 -0.78 -7.23
CA ARG A 111 11.05 -0.04 -6.30
C ARG A 111 12.30 -0.87 -5.99
N VAL A 112 13.45 -0.30 -6.27
CA VAL A 112 14.76 -0.94 -6.06
C VAL A 112 15.41 -0.35 -4.82
N GLY A 113 15.88 -1.19 -3.91
CA GLY A 113 16.54 -0.75 -2.69
C GLY A 113 17.41 -1.83 -2.06
N ASP A 114 18.53 -1.44 -1.45
CA ASP A 114 19.50 -2.38 -0.87
C ASP A 114 18.93 -3.21 0.28
N ASN A 115 17.97 -2.65 1.02
CA ASN A 115 17.32 -3.28 2.17
C ASN A 115 15.98 -3.95 1.81
N PHE A 116 15.68 -4.12 0.52
CA PHE A 116 14.45 -4.75 0.07
C PHE A 116 14.62 -6.25 -0.16
N ALA A 117 13.54 -6.99 0.07
CA ALA A 117 13.38 -8.37 -0.36
C ALA A 117 12.35 -8.43 -1.51
N PRO A 118 12.47 -9.39 -2.45
CA PRO A 118 11.48 -9.59 -3.49
C PRO A 118 10.08 -9.81 -2.92
N ALA A 119 9.21 -8.82 -3.10
CA ALA A 119 7.83 -8.87 -2.63
C ALA A 119 6.95 -7.93 -3.46
N MET A 120 5.76 -8.38 -3.82
CA MET A 120 4.71 -7.53 -4.37
C MET A 120 3.81 -7.08 -3.25
N HIS A 121 3.59 -5.78 -3.13
CA HIS A 121 2.69 -5.18 -2.17
C HIS A 121 1.45 -4.68 -2.92
N ILE A 122 0.29 -5.15 -2.45
CA ILE A 122 -1.05 -4.77 -2.91
C ILE A 122 -1.92 -4.53 -1.68
N ASP A 123 -2.96 -3.72 -1.81
CA ASP A 123 -3.90 -3.47 -0.71
C ASP A 123 -4.94 -4.60 -0.56
N PHE A 124 -5.82 -4.48 0.45
CA PHE A 124 -6.87 -5.46 0.69
C PHE A 124 -7.94 -5.51 -0.41
N ASP A 125 -8.26 -4.39 -1.05
CA ASP A 125 -9.23 -4.37 -2.15
C ASP A 125 -8.67 -5.12 -3.36
N GLU A 126 -7.40 -4.89 -3.69
CA GLU A 126 -6.66 -5.58 -4.77
C GLU A 126 -6.50 -7.09 -4.48
N ALA A 127 -6.14 -7.45 -3.24
CA ALA A 127 -6.01 -8.84 -2.81
C ALA A 127 -7.35 -9.59 -2.91
N ASN A 128 -8.45 -8.96 -2.49
CA ASN A 128 -9.79 -9.54 -2.63
C ASN A 128 -10.23 -9.63 -4.10
N ALA A 129 -9.90 -8.62 -4.92
CA ALA A 129 -10.24 -8.60 -6.34
C ALA A 129 -9.57 -9.74 -7.11
N CYS A 130 -8.33 -10.08 -6.76
CA CYS A 130 -7.61 -11.20 -7.35
C CYS A 130 -7.79 -12.52 -6.60
N GLY A 131 -8.57 -12.59 -5.52
CA GLY A 131 -8.74 -13.83 -4.75
C GLY A 131 -7.41 -14.38 -4.23
N TYR A 132 -6.58 -13.49 -3.69
CA TYR A 132 -5.28 -13.82 -3.12
C TYR A 132 -5.39 -14.94 -2.06
N GLY A 133 -4.38 -15.81 -2.06
CA GLY A 133 -4.17 -16.85 -1.05
C GLY A 133 -2.69 -16.99 -0.73
N GLU A 134 -2.39 -17.59 0.42
CA GLU A 134 -1.02 -17.77 0.90
C GLU A 134 -0.15 -18.55 -0.10
N GLY A 135 1.08 -18.08 -0.30
CA GLY A 135 2.06 -18.73 -1.18
C GLY A 135 1.85 -18.48 -2.68
N MET A 136 0.91 -17.62 -3.08
CA MET A 136 0.72 -17.29 -4.49
C MET A 136 1.92 -16.53 -5.07
N SER A 137 2.35 -16.95 -6.26
CA SER A 137 3.37 -16.27 -7.06
C SER A 137 2.73 -15.44 -8.17
N VAL A 138 3.39 -14.34 -8.53
CA VAL A 138 2.98 -13.47 -9.64
C VAL A 138 3.97 -13.52 -10.79
N GLU A 139 3.53 -13.13 -11.97
CA GLU A 139 4.38 -13.01 -13.17
C GLU A 139 4.44 -11.54 -13.61
N ILE A 140 5.65 -11.01 -13.78
CA ILE A 140 5.85 -9.67 -14.36
C ILE A 140 5.68 -9.80 -15.87
N VAL A 141 4.80 -8.98 -16.42
CA VAL A 141 4.52 -8.84 -17.86
C VAL A 141 5.03 -7.46 -18.28
N VAL A 142 5.98 -7.46 -19.23
CA VAL A 142 6.71 -6.27 -19.67
C VAL A 142 6.32 -5.89 -21.09
#